data_AF-A0A7X0EYF8-F1
#
_entry.id   AF-A0A7X0EYF8-F1
#
_cell.length_a   1.000
_cell.length_b   1.000
_cell.length_c   1.000
_cell.angle_alpha   90.00
_cell.angle_beta   90.00
_cell.angle_gamma   90.00
#
_symmetry.space_group_name_H-M   'P 1'
#
loop_
_entity.id
_entity.type
_entity.pdbx_description
1 polymer ?
#
loop_
_entity_poly.entity_id
_entity_poly.type
_entity_poly.pdbx_seq_one_letter_code
_entity_poly.pdbx_strand_id
1 'polypeptide(L)'
;MRSEEDLIRTLRTAAGHAGSDGLARAVAARRRVRRVRQRMQMVLAAAAVVVVAGATAAVLSRGGEQVRPAVTVTTVPATPTSREAVAGQKIRPAAEVWPEAVFTMPAEAAGGWKYRPVTGLGPTEVLLSAESSFEKAGRLEVYDSAAKSARVLGDVPAPEGVKGYFVQDFEVGEQHIAWYGTTPNTPDKWSDFWIMPRAGGTAKRVGEVTGPMSEVDRIGVTDDSVVWSVEQGGVYRMPLTGGTPERVADELHLMSWPLAAGYAKDGESGRKSQDRVVNLETGQTVTVPAPAGVTFLTCGPVWCYGAGDDRTIVQRHDGSDRRDLPAAVRLHGMSELLGDRFALLTPYRSGDPAKVYAPLVATYDPVTGLMGGMSRMPSDGGGAGFGRGISSSPTTIVYWDEDVRSSLVCTTKGRGKQCETKQRGGGKELTIVNLAAVTAGSG
;
A
#
# COMPACT_ATOMS: atom_id res chain seq x y z
N MET A 1 36.23 5.80 36.30
CA MET A 1 35.30 4.69 35.99
C MET A 1 33.90 5.17 36.31
N ARG A 2 33.04 5.39 35.31
CA ARG A 2 31.62 5.72 35.54
C ARG A 2 30.86 4.40 35.70
N SER A 3 30.00 4.30 36.70
CA SER A 3 29.30 3.06 37.03
C SER A 3 28.17 2.78 36.03
N GLU A 4 27.86 1.50 35.87
CA GLU A 4 26.75 0.99 35.05
C GLU A 4 25.40 1.62 35.44
N GLU A 5 25.25 2.01 36.70
CA GLU A 5 24.09 2.72 37.23
C GLU A 5 23.92 4.13 36.64
N ASP A 6 25.01 4.85 36.35
CA ASP A 6 24.95 6.15 35.69
C ASP A 6 24.53 6.00 34.21
N LEU A 7 24.92 4.89 33.56
CA LEU A 7 24.48 4.58 32.20
C LEU A 7 22.99 4.25 32.16
N ILE A 8 22.51 3.41 33.07
CA ILE A 8 21.08 3.04 33.19
C ILE A 8 20.23 4.28 33.53
N ARG A 9 20.72 5.16 34.40
CA ARG A 9 20.03 6.42 34.74
C ARG A 9 19.95 7.34 33.53
N THR A 10 21.05 7.49 32.78
CA THR A 10 21.10 8.34 31.58
C THR A 10 20.19 7.80 30.48
N LEU A 11 20.13 6.48 30.29
CA LEU A 11 19.26 5.83 29.31
C LEU A 11 17.77 5.97 29.68
N ARG A 12 17.40 5.87 30.97
CA ARG A 12 16.01 6.14 31.41
C ARG A 12 15.62 7.60 31.24
N THR A 13 16.53 8.53 31.52
CA THR A 13 16.28 9.96 31.30
C THR A 13 16.13 10.30 29.82
N ALA A 14 16.91 9.65 28.95
CA ALA A 14 16.79 9.79 27.49
C ALA A 14 15.50 9.14 26.95
N ALA A 15 15.11 7.97 27.46
CA ALA A 15 13.86 7.31 27.10
C ALA A 15 12.61 8.11 27.52
N GLY A 16 12.68 8.83 28.65
CA GLY A 16 11.61 9.74 29.09
C GLY A 16 11.42 10.99 28.24
N HIS A 17 12.39 11.34 27.38
CA HIS A 17 12.33 12.51 26.49
C HIS A 17 12.05 12.14 25.01
N ALA A 18 12.04 10.85 24.66
CA ALA A 18 11.73 10.36 23.33
C ALA A 18 10.22 10.09 23.18
N GLY A 19 9.39 11.13 23.34
CA GLY A 19 7.98 11.07 22.98
C GLY A 19 7.81 10.97 21.46
N SER A 20 7.09 9.96 21.00
CA SER A 20 6.73 9.70 19.59
C SER A 20 5.96 10.85 18.90
N ASP A 21 5.47 11.81 19.66
CA ASP A 21 4.78 13.00 19.16
C ASP A 21 5.68 13.97 18.38
N GLY A 22 6.99 13.94 18.64
CA GLY A 22 7.95 14.85 18.00
C GLY A 22 8.15 14.58 16.50
N LEU A 23 8.17 13.30 16.11
CA LEU A 23 8.40 12.89 14.72
C LEU A 23 7.15 13.09 13.85
N ALA A 24 5.97 12.73 14.35
CA ALA A 24 4.71 12.97 13.66
C ALA A 24 4.46 14.49 13.46
N ARG A 25 4.73 15.32 14.48
CA ARG A 25 4.70 16.79 14.34
C ARG A 25 5.76 17.32 13.40
N ALA A 26 6.98 16.77 13.39
CA ALA A 26 8.03 17.21 12.49
C ALA A 26 7.71 16.90 11.02
N VAL A 27 7.12 15.73 10.74
CA VAL A 27 6.64 15.35 9.40
C VAL A 27 5.44 16.20 8.97
N ALA A 28 4.47 16.41 9.86
CA ALA A 28 3.31 17.28 9.60
C ALA A 28 3.74 18.76 9.39
N ALA A 29 4.70 19.26 10.17
CA ALA A 29 5.27 20.59 10.01
C ALA A 29 6.01 20.72 8.68
N ARG A 30 6.79 19.71 8.26
CA ARG A 30 7.48 19.70 6.97
C ARG A 30 6.50 19.67 5.79
N ARG A 31 5.37 18.95 5.91
CA ARG A 31 4.26 18.97 4.94
C ARG A 31 3.59 20.35 4.89
N ARG A 32 3.32 21.00 6.03
CA ARG A 32 2.75 22.36 6.07
C ARG A 32 3.68 23.41 5.46
N VAL A 33 4.97 23.38 5.77
CA VAL A 33 5.97 24.32 5.22
C VAL A 33 6.07 24.17 3.68
N ARG A 34 5.97 22.94 3.17
CA ARG A 34 5.94 22.67 1.72
C ARG A 34 4.68 23.24 1.06
N ARG A 35 3.50 23.08 1.67
CA ARG A 35 2.23 23.66 1.19
C ARG A 35 2.27 25.19 1.17
N VAL A 36 2.86 25.83 2.18
CA VAL A 36 3.01 27.29 2.24
C VAL A 36 3.99 27.79 1.17
N ARG A 37 5.14 27.12 0.97
CA ARG A 37 6.09 27.46 -0.10
C ARG A 37 5.50 27.32 -1.49
N GLN A 38 4.72 26.26 -1.74
CA GLN A 38 4.06 26.06 -3.04
C GLN A 38 3.00 27.14 -3.32
N ARG A 39 2.26 27.58 -2.30
CA ARG A 39 1.31 28.71 -2.43
C ARG A 39 2.02 30.05 -2.66
N MET A 40 3.19 30.26 -2.07
CA MET A 40 4.00 31.47 -2.31
C MET A 40 4.68 31.48 -3.70
N GLN A 41 5.04 30.32 -4.25
CA GLN A 41 5.59 30.22 -5.61
C GLN A 41 4.57 30.56 -6.71
N MET A 42 3.25 30.40 -6.45
CA MET A 42 2.21 30.80 -7.40
C MET A 42 1.92 32.32 -7.41
N VAL A 43 2.37 33.08 -6.42
CA VAL A 43 2.20 34.55 -6.38
C VAL A 43 3.35 35.28 -7.11
N LEU A 44 4.49 34.61 -7.36
CA LEU A 44 5.65 35.21 -8.05
C LEU A 44 5.71 34.95 -9.56
N ALA A 45 4.81 34.15 -10.13
CA ALA A 45 4.75 33.89 -11.57
C ALA A 45 3.98 34.97 -12.36
N ALA A 46 3.49 36.03 -11.69
CA ALA A 46 2.80 37.15 -12.30
C ALA A 46 3.57 38.47 -12.14
N ALA A 47 4.89 38.47 -12.39
CA ALA A 47 5.67 39.70 -12.62
C ALA A 47 7.04 39.38 -13.23
N ALA A 48 7.14 39.41 -14.56
CA ALA A 48 8.32 39.93 -15.30
C ALA A 48 8.14 39.70 -16.80
N VAL A 49 7.76 40.75 -17.52
CA VAL A 49 7.93 40.88 -18.98
C VAL A 49 8.61 42.23 -19.24
N VAL A 50 9.52 42.24 -20.23
CA VAL A 50 10.32 43.36 -20.79
C VAL A 50 11.56 43.74 -19.94
N VAL A 51 12.82 43.67 -20.41
CA VAL A 51 13.44 44.43 -21.52
C VAL A 51 14.62 43.67 -22.17
N VAL A 52 14.73 43.84 -23.49
CA VAL A 52 15.76 43.40 -24.44
C VAL A 52 16.97 44.35 -24.46
N ALA A 53 18.20 43.82 -24.64
CA ALA A 53 19.21 44.26 -25.66
C ALA A 53 20.69 44.13 -25.20
N GLY A 54 21.50 43.47 -26.03
CA GLY A 54 22.63 44.14 -26.69
C GLY A 54 24.06 44.04 -26.10
N ALA A 55 24.91 43.38 -26.88
CA ALA A 55 26.30 43.76 -27.24
C ALA A 55 27.50 43.26 -26.41
N THR A 56 28.48 42.81 -27.19
CA THR A 56 29.83 42.30 -26.94
C THR A 56 30.87 43.40 -26.68
N ALA A 57 31.85 43.16 -25.79
CA ALA A 57 33.31 43.13 -26.06
C ALA A 57 34.18 43.37 -24.79
N ALA A 58 35.41 42.86 -24.86
CA ALA A 58 36.42 42.63 -23.82
C ALA A 58 37.01 43.87 -23.09
N VAL A 59 37.61 43.65 -21.90
CA VAL A 59 39.07 43.74 -21.60
C VAL A 59 39.35 43.87 -20.07
N LEU A 60 40.20 42.95 -19.58
CA LEU A 60 41.17 42.95 -18.45
C LEU A 60 40.90 43.77 -17.16
N SER A 61 40.97 43.10 -16.00
CA SER A 61 42.15 43.17 -15.09
C SER A 61 41.99 42.40 -13.77
N ARG A 62 43.01 41.57 -13.49
CA ARG A 62 43.72 41.29 -12.22
C ARG A 62 42.99 41.29 -10.87
N GLY A 63 43.22 40.20 -10.14
CA GLY A 63 43.61 40.25 -8.72
C GLY A 63 42.64 39.56 -7.76
N GLY A 64 43.05 38.44 -7.19
CA GLY A 64 42.31 37.80 -6.10
C GLY A 64 42.52 36.29 -6.04
N GLU A 65 43.75 35.89 -5.71
CA GLU A 65 44.10 34.52 -5.34
C GLU A 65 43.36 34.16 -4.04
N GLN A 66 42.20 33.53 -4.19
CA GLN A 66 41.48 32.91 -3.08
C GLN A 66 41.58 31.40 -3.27
N VAL A 67 42.49 30.81 -2.49
CA VAL A 67 42.71 29.37 -2.37
C VAL A 67 41.37 28.71 -2.02
N ARG A 68 40.72 28.11 -3.01
CA ARG A 68 39.63 27.15 -2.81
C ARG A 68 40.24 25.86 -2.25
N PRO A 69 39.80 25.33 -1.10
CA PRO A 69 40.14 23.97 -0.75
C PRO A 69 39.58 23.04 -1.82
N ALA A 70 40.44 22.20 -2.37
CA ALA A 70 40.05 21.14 -3.28
C ALA A 70 39.04 20.23 -2.57
N VAL A 71 37.77 20.34 -2.94
CA VAL A 71 36.77 19.34 -2.60
C VAL A 71 37.15 18.10 -3.40
N THR A 72 37.79 17.14 -2.74
CA THR A 72 37.89 15.78 -3.25
C THR A 72 36.47 15.25 -3.37
N VAL A 73 35.92 15.29 -4.59
CA VAL A 73 34.70 14.56 -4.92
C VAL A 73 35.05 13.09 -4.77
N THR A 74 34.71 12.54 -3.60
CA THR A 74 34.64 11.09 -3.44
C THR A 74 33.51 10.66 -4.36
N THR A 75 33.87 10.13 -5.52
CA THR A 75 32.94 9.47 -6.43
C THR A 75 32.24 8.37 -5.64
N VAL A 76 30.99 8.61 -5.27
CA VAL A 76 30.07 7.55 -4.85
C VAL A 76 30.02 6.56 -6.03
N PRO A 77 30.26 5.25 -5.81
CA PRO A 77 30.13 4.27 -6.87
C PRO A 77 28.75 4.39 -7.52
N ALA A 78 28.73 4.58 -8.84
CA ALA A 78 27.49 4.57 -9.60
C ALA A 78 26.76 3.23 -9.35
N THR A 79 25.56 3.29 -8.81
CA THR A 79 24.66 2.14 -8.71
C THR A 79 24.47 1.55 -10.11
N PRO A 80 24.74 0.25 -10.34
CA PRO A 80 24.71 -0.31 -11.69
C PRO A 80 23.27 -0.27 -12.22
N THR A 81 23.03 0.60 -13.21
CA THR A 81 21.80 0.71 -14.00
C THR A 81 21.71 -0.35 -15.10
N SER A 82 22.34 -1.51 -14.92
CA SER A 82 22.36 -2.57 -15.94
C SER A 82 21.18 -3.52 -15.78
N ARG A 83 20.54 -3.83 -16.91
CA ARG A 83 19.51 -4.88 -17.09
C ARG A 83 19.95 -6.25 -16.53
N GLU A 84 21.26 -6.46 -16.36
CA GLU A 84 21.85 -7.69 -15.81
C GLU A 84 21.69 -7.82 -14.28
N ALA A 85 21.63 -6.72 -13.52
CA ALA A 85 21.54 -6.79 -12.05
C ALA A 85 20.24 -7.45 -11.56
N VAL A 86 19.16 -7.35 -12.34
CA VAL A 86 17.85 -7.91 -12.00
C VAL A 86 17.76 -9.39 -12.41
N ALA A 87 18.38 -9.79 -13.54
CA ALA A 87 18.25 -11.11 -14.13
C ALA A 87 18.81 -12.28 -13.28
N GLY A 88 19.62 -11.99 -12.26
CA GLY A 88 20.21 -12.98 -11.34
C GLY A 88 19.60 -13.01 -9.93
N GLN A 89 18.56 -12.21 -9.67
CA GLN A 89 18.11 -12.00 -8.29
C GLN A 89 17.30 -13.18 -7.77
N LYS A 90 17.88 -13.89 -6.79
CA LYS A 90 17.24 -15.02 -6.12
C LYS A 90 16.19 -14.51 -5.14
N ILE A 91 14.99 -15.10 -5.20
CA ILE A 91 13.96 -14.89 -4.20
C ILE A 91 14.40 -15.63 -2.92
N ARG A 92 14.50 -14.89 -1.81
CA ARG A 92 14.81 -15.42 -0.47
C ARG A 92 13.62 -15.24 0.45
N PRO A 93 13.48 -16.01 1.54
CA PRO A 93 12.42 -15.78 2.52
C PRO A 93 12.34 -14.32 2.97
N ALA A 94 11.13 -13.78 3.12
CA ALA A 94 10.92 -12.39 3.55
C ALA A 94 11.64 -12.11 4.88
N ALA A 95 11.67 -13.07 5.81
CA ALA A 95 12.38 -12.94 7.08
C ALA A 95 13.92 -12.79 6.93
N GLU A 96 14.51 -13.23 5.81
CA GLU A 96 15.93 -13.01 5.51
C GLU A 96 16.19 -11.67 4.80
N VAL A 97 15.19 -11.17 4.07
CA VAL A 97 15.31 -9.94 3.26
C VAL A 97 14.97 -8.70 4.08
N TRP A 98 13.91 -8.79 4.90
CA TRP A 98 13.37 -7.73 5.74
C TRP A 98 13.02 -8.30 7.12
N PRO A 99 14.00 -8.73 7.93
CA PRO A 99 13.75 -9.36 9.22
C PRO A 99 12.89 -8.49 10.15
N GLU A 100 13.06 -7.17 10.10
CA GLU A 100 12.28 -6.20 10.89
C GLU A 100 10.81 -6.10 10.48
N ALA A 101 10.46 -6.53 9.27
CA ALA A 101 9.10 -6.49 8.74
C ALA A 101 8.32 -7.78 9.03
N VAL A 102 8.99 -8.85 9.48
CA VAL A 102 8.36 -10.17 9.65
C VAL A 102 8.15 -10.51 11.12
N PHE A 103 6.93 -10.86 11.48
CA PHE A 103 6.59 -11.30 12.83
C PHE A 103 5.38 -12.26 12.82
N THR A 104 5.14 -12.93 13.95
CA THR A 104 3.91 -13.72 14.15
C THR A 104 2.95 -13.02 15.11
N MET A 105 1.67 -13.29 14.95
CA MET A 105 0.59 -12.85 15.83
C MET A 105 -0.47 -13.93 15.98
N PRO A 106 -1.28 -13.92 17.05
CA PRO A 106 -2.44 -14.81 17.16
C PRO A 106 -3.37 -14.64 15.95
N ALA A 107 -3.98 -15.73 15.49
CA ALA A 107 -4.98 -15.68 14.42
C ALA A 107 -6.38 -15.30 14.95
N GLU A 108 -6.58 -15.31 16.26
CA GLU A 108 -7.83 -15.00 16.91
C GLU A 108 -7.64 -14.00 18.06
N ALA A 109 -8.62 -13.13 18.25
CA ALA A 109 -8.71 -12.21 19.36
C ALA A 109 -9.09 -12.91 20.66
N ALA A 110 -8.89 -12.23 21.78
CA ALA A 110 -9.50 -12.62 23.06
C ALA A 110 -11.03 -12.62 22.89
N GLY A 111 -11.63 -13.82 22.86
CA GLY A 111 -13.04 -14.05 22.54
C GLY A 111 -13.30 -14.95 21.32
N GLY A 112 -12.25 -15.46 20.66
CA GLY A 112 -12.36 -16.43 19.55
C GLY A 112 -12.78 -15.81 18.22
N TRP A 113 -12.74 -14.49 18.11
CA TRP A 113 -13.01 -13.77 16.86
C TRP A 113 -11.77 -13.85 15.97
N LYS A 114 -11.94 -14.15 14.69
CA LYS A 114 -10.81 -14.30 13.78
C LYS A 114 -10.25 -12.94 13.42
N TYR A 115 -8.93 -12.80 13.43
CA TYR A 115 -8.28 -11.61 12.92
C TYR A 115 -8.16 -11.66 11.41
N ARG A 116 -8.54 -10.55 10.78
CA ARG A 116 -8.23 -10.24 9.39
C ARG A 116 -7.39 -8.96 9.36
N PRO A 117 -6.11 -9.04 8.98
CA PRO A 117 -5.28 -7.85 8.86
C PRO A 117 -5.83 -6.85 7.85
N VAL A 118 -5.71 -5.57 8.15
CA VAL A 118 -6.15 -4.45 7.30
C VAL A 118 -4.94 -3.78 6.64
N THR A 119 -4.08 -3.14 7.42
CA THR A 119 -2.85 -2.47 6.95
C THR A 119 -1.92 -2.17 8.12
N GLY A 120 -0.67 -1.82 7.85
CA GLY A 120 0.26 -1.31 8.86
C GLY A 120 -0.08 0.13 9.22
N LEU A 121 -0.16 0.44 10.52
CA LEU A 121 -0.29 1.82 11.03
C LEU A 121 1.09 2.47 11.25
N GLY A 122 2.13 1.65 11.27
CA GLY A 122 3.53 2.01 11.44
C GLY A 122 4.41 0.77 11.32
N PRO A 123 5.69 0.84 11.73
CA PRO A 123 6.61 -0.30 11.67
C PRO A 123 6.18 -1.52 12.48
N THR A 124 5.60 -1.30 13.66
CA THR A 124 5.24 -2.38 14.61
C THR A 124 3.73 -2.56 14.78
N GLU A 125 2.93 -1.56 14.42
CA GLU A 125 1.48 -1.57 14.62
C GLU A 125 0.76 -2.01 13.35
N VAL A 126 -0.16 -2.96 13.48
CA VAL A 126 -1.06 -3.43 12.41
C VAL A 126 -2.51 -3.24 12.83
N LEU A 127 -3.29 -2.61 11.95
CA LEU A 127 -4.74 -2.54 12.09
C LEU A 127 -5.37 -3.88 11.72
N LEU A 128 -6.26 -4.35 12.57
CA LEU A 128 -6.97 -5.62 12.44
C LEU A 128 -8.47 -5.39 12.47
N SER A 129 -9.18 -6.13 11.63
CA SER A 129 -10.60 -6.40 11.80
C SER A 129 -10.74 -7.69 12.60
N ALA A 130 -11.45 -7.65 13.73
CA ALA A 130 -11.85 -8.85 14.44
C ALA A 130 -13.24 -9.26 13.92
N GLU A 131 -13.31 -10.45 13.32
CA GLU A 131 -14.49 -10.96 12.64
C GLU A 131 -15.13 -12.11 13.45
N SER A 132 -16.43 -11.97 13.73
CA SER A 132 -17.22 -13.00 14.43
C SER A 132 -17.54 -14.20 13.52
N SER A 133 -17.61 -13.96 12.22
CA SER A 133 -17.69 -14.95 11.15
C SER A 133 -17.17 -14.32 9.86
N PHE A 134 -17.03 -15.10 8.80
CA PHE A 134 -16.60 -14.61 7.48
C PHE A 134 -17.33 -13.31 7.08
N GLU A 135 -16.56 -12.25 6.82
CA GLU A 135 -17.04 -10.93 6.38
C GLU A 135 -17.99 -10.23 7.36
N LYS A 136 -17.94 -10.60 8.64
CA LYS A 136 -18.65 -9.93 9.73
C LYS A 136 -17.67 -9.29 10.70
N ALA A 137 -17.05 -8.21 10.23
CA ALA A 137 -16.25 -7.31 11.07
C ALA A 137 -17.14 -6.76 12.18
N GLY A 138 -16.79 -7.04 13.43
CA GLY A 138 -17.55 -6.52 14.57
C GLY A 138 -16.79 -5.49 15.40
N ARG A 139 -15.44 -5.46 15.33
CA ARG A 139 -14.62 -4.42 15.98
C ARG A 139 -13.26 -4.28 15.31
N LEU A 140 -12.65 -3.12 15.50
CA LEU A 140 -11.28 -2.85 15.09
C LEU A 140 -10.32 -2.96 16.27
N GLU A 141 -9.13 -3.50 16.00
CA GLU A 141 -8.05 -3.63 16.98
C GLU A 141 -6.71 -3.21 16.36
N VAL A 142 -5.75 -2.84 17.21
CA VAL A 142 -4.36 -2.65 16.81
C VAL A 142 -3.52 -3.69 17.52
N TYR A 143 -2.76 -4.47 16.75
CA TYR A 143 -1.73 -5.34 17.29
C TYR A 143 -0.37 -4.66 17.17
N ASP A 144 0.34 -4.58 18.29
CA ASP A 144 1.72 -4.13 18.36
C ASP A 144 2.64 -5.35 18.40
N SER A 145 3.46 -5.52 17.35
CA SER A 145 4.37 -6.66 17.21
C SER A 145 5.54 -6.65 18.19
N ALA A 146 5.94 -5.47 18.70
CA ALA A 146 6.98 -5.36 19.70
C ALA A 146 6.44 -5.70 21.10
N ALA A 147 5.26 -5.21 21.45
CA ALA A 147 4.60 -5.51 22.71
C ALA A 147 3.93 -6.91 22.73
N LYS A 148 3.71 -7.50 21.54
CA LYS A 148 2.97 -8.76 21.33
C LYS A 148 1.58 -8.73 21.97
N SER A 149 0.90 -7.60 21.81
CA SER A 149 -0.41 -7.36 22.42
C SER A 149 -1.33 -6.63 21.46
N ALA A 150 -2.61 -6.97 21.52
CA ALA A 150 -3.67 -6.25 20.82
C ALA A 150 -4.41 -5.31 21.78
N ARG A 151 -4.83 -4.15 21.27
CA ARG A 151 -5.75 -3.22 21.94
C ARG A 151 -6.96 -2.95 21.07
N VAL A 152 -8.13 -2.88 21.69
CA VAL A 152 -9.39 -2.56 21.01
C VAL A 152 -9.45 -1.08 20.70
N LEU A 153 -9.86 -0.73 19.47
CA LEU A 153 -10.17 0.63 19.06
C LEU A 153 -11.65 0.97 19.27
N GLY A 154 -12.54 0.06 18.86
CA GLY A 154 -13.98 0.27 18.97
C GLY A 154 -14.75 -0.69 18.07
N ASP A 155 -16.07 -0.68 18.21
CA ASP A 155 -16.95 -1.56 17.45
C ASP A 155 -17.13 -1.07 16.00
N VAL A 156 -17.35 -2.03 15.10
CA VAL A 156 -17.74 -1.80 13.71
C VAL A 156 -19.24 -2.05 13.61
N PRO A 157 -20.08 -1.00 13.71
CA PRO A 157 -21.52 -1.16 13.69
C PRO A 157 -22.04 -1.65 12.34
N ALA A 158 -23.19 -2.30 12.39
CA ALA A 158 -24.06 -2.54 11.25
C ALA A 158 -25.40 -1.81 11.48
N PRO A 159 -26.08 -1.33 10.42
CA PRO A 159 -27.40 -0.74 10.55
C PRO A 159 -28.41 -1.72 11.17
N GLU A 160 -29.23 -1.23 12.10
CA GLU A 160 -30.24 -2.04 12.76
C GLU A 160 -31.29 -2.57 11.76
N GLY A 161 -31.69 -3.83 11.93
CA GLY A 161 -32.72 -4.46 11.11
C GLY A 161 -32.30 -4.80 9.67
N VAL A 162 -31.08 -4.49 9.26
CA VAL A 162 -30.59 -4.76 7.90
C VAL A 162 -29.93 -6.15 7.84
N LYS A 163 -30.56 -7.06 7.09
CA LYS A 163 -30.00 -8.39 6.81
C LYS A 163 -29.04 -8.33 5.63
N GLY A 164 -27.93 -9.07 5.73
CA GLY A 164 -26.96 -9.15 4.63
C GLY A 164 -26.18 -7.85 4.41
N TYR A 165 -25.95 -7.08 5.48
CA TYR A 165 -25.01 -5.97 5.47
C TYR A 165 -23.58 -6.51 5.58
N PHE A 166 -22.70 -6.04 4.71
CA PHE A 166 -21.30 -6.41 4.68
C PHE A 166 -20.44 -5.16 4.80
N VAL A 167 -19.54 -5.16 5.77
CA VAL A 167 -18.48 -4.15 5.86
C VAL A 167 -17.48 -4.46 4.76
N GLN A 168 -17.24 -3.47 3.92
CA GLN A 168 -16.26 -3.48 2.86
C GLN A 168 -15.06 -2.63 3.29
N ASP A 169 -13.99 -2.69 2.49
CA ASP A 169 -12.66 -2.09 2.69
C ASP A 169 -12.52 -0.97 3.74
N PHE A 170 -11.39 -1.00 4.43
CA PHE A 170 -11.02 0.03 5.39
C PHE A 170 -10.00 1.00 4.81
N GLU A 171 -10.02 2.25 5.24
CA GLU A 171 -8.98 3.22 4.95
C GLU A 171 -8.50 3.89 6.22
N VAL A 172 -7.20 4.14 6.32
CA VAL A 172 -6.58 4.79 7.47
C VAL A 172 -6.03 6.15 7.06
N GLY A 173 -6.56 7.21 7.66
CA GLY A 173 -6.02 8.57 7.59
C GLY A 173 -5.13 8.92 8.79
N GLU A 174 -4.74 10.20 8.86
CA GLU A 174 -3.95 10.69 10.00
C GLU A 174 -4.79 10.66 11.30
N GLN A 175 -6.07 11.04 11.23
CA GLN A 175 -6.95 11.18 12.40
C GLN A 175 -8.09 10.17 12.49
N HIS A 176 -8.49 9.56 11.37
CA HIS A 176 -9.67 8.71 11.29
C HIS A 176 -9.37 7.40 10.57
N ILE A 177 -10.13 6.37 10.91
CA ILE A 177 -10.28 5.15 10.13
C ILE A 177 -11.66 5.20 9.51
N ALA A 178 -11.77 5.02 8.20
CA ALA A 178 -13.02 4.97 7.48
C ALA A 178 -13.27 3.57 6.93
N TRP A 179 -14.54 3.24 6.71
CA TRP A 179 -14.96 2.08 5.92
C TRP A 179 -16.28 2.40 5.26
N TYR A 180 -16.70 1.54 4.35
CA TYR A 180 -18.06 1.55 3.85
C TYR A 180 -18.72 0.20 4.07
N GLY A 181 -20.04 0.16 4.07
CA GLY A 181 -20.75 -1.12 4.03
C GLY A 181 -21.86 -1.11 3.01
N THR A 182 -22.23 -2.31 2.57
CA THR A 182 -23.15 -2.52 1.45
C THR A 182 -24.17 -3.61 1.75
N THR A 183 -25.29 -3.59 1.02
CA THR A 183 -26.25 -4.70 0.95
C THR A 183 -26.28 -5.28 -0.47
N PRO A 184 -25.25 -6.02 -0.90
CA PRO A 184 -25.06 -6.41 -2.29
C PRO A 184 -26.16 -7.36 -2.81
N ASN A 185 -26.88 -8.02 -1.90
CA ASN A 185 -27.90 -9.03 -2.20
C ASN A 185 -29.34 -8.47 -2.15
N THR A 186 -29.50 -7.14 -2.16
CA THR A 186 -30.81 -6.48 -2.22
C THR A 186 -30.96 -5.69 -3.53
N PRO A 187 -32.18 -5.59 -4.09
CA PRO A 187 -32.42 -4.74 -5.27
C PRO A 187 -32.14 -3.26 -4.98
N ASP A 188 -32.39 -2.83 -3.74
CA ASP A 188 -32.05 -1.48 -3.27
C ASP A 188 -30.59 -1.44 -2.82
N LYS A 189 -29.66 -1.34 -3.79
CA LYS A 189 -28.23 -1.24 -3.49
C LYS A 189 -27.89 0.15 -2.96
N TRP A 190 -27.27 0.18 -1.79
CA TRP A 190 -26.80 1.38 -1.15
C TRP A 190 -25.44 1.13 -0.48
N SER A 191 -24.72 2.22 -0.24
CA SER A 191 -23.46 2.23 0.49
C SER A 191 -23.50 3.31 1.57
N ASP A 192 -23.19 2.99 2.82
CA ASP A 192 -22.85 4.01 3.81
C ASP A 192 -21.36 4.09 4.05
N PHE A 193 -20.96 5.28 4.45
CA PHE A 193 -19.62 5.56 4.91
C PHE A 193 -19.65 5.79 6.41
N TRP A 194 -18.66 5.24 7.07
CA TRP A 194 -18.46 5.34 8.50
C TRP A 194 -17.06 5.85 8.80
N ILE A 195 -16.89 6.47 9.96
CA ILE A 195 -15.60 6.84 10.52
C ILE A 195 -15.49 6.46 11.98
N MET A 196 -14.26 6.21 12.41
CA MET A 196 -13.86 6.08 13.81
C MET A 196 -12.60 6.93 14.04
N PRO A 197 -12.43 7.58 15.19
CA PRO A 197 -11.15 8.18 15.53
C PRO A 197 -10.03 7.13 15.50
N ARG A 198 -8.89 7.45 14.89
CA ARG A 198 -7.75 6.52 14.77
C ARG A 198 -7.23 6.03 16.12
N ALA A 199 -7.36 6.86 17.16
CA ALA A 199 -6.99 6.50 18.52
C ALA A 199 -7.96 5.48 19.18
N GLY A 200 -9.11 5.24 18.56
CA GLY A 200 -10.22 4.48 19.12
C GLY A 200 -11.37 5.38 19.57
N GLY A 201 -12.55 4.79 19.74
CA GLY A 201 -13.78 5.46 20.14
C GLY A 201 -15.01 4.95 19.40
N THR A 202 -16.11 5.68 19.54
CA THR A 202 -17.38 5.33 18.88
C THR A 202 -17.33 5.65 17.40
N ALA A 203 -17.72 4.68 16.58
CA ALA A 203 -17.94 4.85 15.16
C ALA A 203 -19.13 5.78 14.89
N LYS A 204 -19.03 6.63 13.86
CA LYS A 204 -20.11 7.51 13.40
C LYS A 204 -20.36 7.30 11.92
N ARG A 205 -21.64 7.20 11.55
CA ARG A 205 -22.08 7.22 10.16
C ARG A 205 -21.91 8.62 9.58
N VAL A 206 -21.18 8.72 8.47
CA VAL A 206 -20.97 9.97 7.74
C VAL A 206 -22.18 10.24 6.84
N GLY A 207 -22.62 9.24 6.09
CA GLY A 207 -23.79 9.36 5.21
C GLY A 207 -24.07 8.10 4.42
N GLU A 208 -25.12 8.17 3.60
CA GLU A 208 -25.61 7.11 2.73
C GLU A 208 -25.63 7.60 1.29
N VAL A 209 -25.32 6.72 0.34
CA VAL A 209 -25.49 6.97 -1.09
C VAL A 209 -26.18 5.79 -1.77
N THR A 210 -26.94 6.09 -2.82
CA THR A 210 -27.70 5.13 -3.63
C THR A 210 -27.43 5.33 -5.12
N GLY A 211 -27.94 4.43 -5.96
CA GLY A 211 -27.77 4.49 -7.40
C GLY A 211 -26.31 4.32 -7.84
N PRO A 212 -25.88 4.91 -8.96
CA PRO A 212 -24.50 4.74 -9.46
C PRO A 212 -23.41 5.17 -8.48
N MET A 213 -23.71 6.05 -7.51
CA MET A 213 -22.75 6.48 -6.49
C MET A 213 -22.47 5.43 -5.42
N SER A 214 -23.33 4.41 -5.28
CA SER A 214 -23.16 3.32 -4.31
C SER A 214 -22.29 2.17 -4.82
N GLU A 215 -21.95 2.16 -6.12
CA GLU A 215 -21.01 1.19 -6.71
C GLU A 215 -19.56 1.59 -6.38
N VAL A 216 -19.22 1.58 -5.09
CA VAL A 216 -17.91 2.00 -4.56
C VAL A 216 -16.81 1.04 -5.00
N ASP A 217 -15.78 1.59 -5.64
CA ASP A 217 -14.57 0.87 -6.08
C ASP A 217 -13.43 1.01 -5.06
N ARG A 218 -13.23 2.22 -4.54
CA ARG A 218 -12.20 2.51 -3.53
C ARG A 218 -12.58 3.71 -2.69
N ILE A 219 -12.24 3.71 -1.42
CA ILE A 219 -12.39 4.84 -0.49
C ILE A 219 -11.03 5.46 -0.09
N GLY A 220 -11.08 6.71 0.35
CA GLY A 220 -10.02 7.49 0.98
C GLY A 220 -10.59 8.24 2.18
N VAL A 221 -9.75 8.68 3.12
CA VAL A 221 -10.17 9.55 4.23
C VAL A 221 -9.16 10.66 4.49
N THR A 222 -9.65 11.89 4.63
CA THR A 222 -8.88 13.09 4.97
C THR A 222 -9.23 13.54 6.39
N ASP A 223 -8.70 14.69 6.81
CA ASP A 223 -9.06 15.30 8.09
C ASP A 223 -10.53 15.77 8.14
N ASP A 224 -11.14 16.02 6.97
CA ASP A 224 -12.44 16.69 6.85
C ASP A 224 -13.47 15.97 5.97
N SER A 225 -13.07 14.93 5.22
CA SER A 225 -13.93 14.23 4.26
C SER A 225 -13.65 12.74 4.16
N VAL A 226 -14.68 11.97 3.82
CA VAL A 226 -14.52 10.67 3.14
C VAL A 226 -14.55 10.95 1.65
N VAL A 227 -13.66 10.31 0.90
CA VAL A 227 -13.60 10.38 -0.56
C VAL A 227 -13.74 8.97 -1.12
N TRP A 228 -14.33 8.82 -2.29
CA TRP A 228 -14.42 7.51 -2.93
C TRP A 228 -14.47 7.62 -4.45
N SER A 229 -14.02 6.58 -5.13
CA SER A 229 -14.33 6.35 -6.54
C SER A 229 -15.40 5.29 -6.71
N VAL A 230 -16.06 5.33 -7.86
CA VAL A 230 -17.05 4.33 -8.26
C VAL A 230 -16.54 3.43 -9.38
N GLU A 231 -17.09 2.23 -9.52
CA GLU A 231 -16.65 1.21 -10.48
C GLU A 231 -16.71 1.67 -11.94
N GLN A 232 -17.62 2.59 -12.27
CA GLN A 232 -17.75 3.16 -13.62
C GLN A 232 -16.86 4.39 -13.85
N GLY A 233 -16.11 4.80 -12.83
CA GLY A 233 -15.27 5.99 -12.84
C GLY A 233 -15.97 7.25 -12.33
N GLY A 234 -15.17 8.13 -11.75
CA GLY A 234 -15.63 9.33 -11.05
C GLY A 234 -15.24 9.28 -9.59
N VAL A 235 -14.85 10.43 -9.05
CA VAL A 235 -14.42 10.58 -7.65
C VAL A 235 -15.37 11.55 -6.96
N TYR A 236 -15.81 11.19 -5.76
CA TYR A 236 -16.73 11.95 -4.94
C TYR A 236 -16.10 12.21 -3.57
N ARG A 237 -16.62 13.23 -2.89
CA ARG A 237 -16.27 13.56 -1.51
C ARG A 237 -17.53 13.87 -0.70
N MET A 238 -17.51 13.51 0.58
CA MET A 238 -18.53 13.87 1.56
C MET A 238 -17.84 14.35 2.83
N PRO A 239 -18.23 15.52 3.39
CA PRO A 239 -17.68 15.99 4.66
C PRO A 239 -17.90 14.97 5.78
N LEU A 240 -16.97 14.84 6.73
CA LEU A 240 -17.11 13.94 7.90
C LEU A 240 -18.31 14.30 8.81
N THR A 241 -18.81 15.53 8.70
CA THR A 241 -20.05 15.96 9.35
C THR A 241 -21.31 15.36 8.70
N GLY A 242 -21.18 14.76 7.52
CA GLY A 242 -22.26 14.35 6.64
C GLY A 242 -22.68 15.45 5.68
N GLY A 243 -23.59 15.12 4.76
CA GLY A 243 -24.15 16.04 3.77
C GLY A 243 -24.23 15.44 2.38
N THR A 244 -24.53 16.28 1.39
CA THR A 244 -24.60 15.88 -0.01
C THR A 244 -23.20 15.58 -0.56
N PRO A 245 -22.98 14.42 -1.21
CA PRO A 245 -21.76 14.16 -1.97
C PRO A 245 -21.47 15.25 -3.01
N GLU A 246 -20.21 15.67 -3.10
CA GLU A 246 -19.72 16.52 -4.18
C GLU A 246 -18.85 15.70 -5.13
N ARG A 247 -19.02 15.91 -6.43
CA ARG A 247 -18.18 15.30 -7.46
C ARG A 247 -16.87 16.07 -7.59
N VAL A 248 -15.75 15.37 -7.42
CA VAL A 248 -14.38 15.92 -7.45
C VAL A 248 -13.74 15.72 -8.82
N ALA A 249 -14.00 14.59 -9.47
CA ALA A 249 -13.45 14.30 -10.79
C ALA A 249 -14.31 13.33 -11.59
N ASP A 250 -14.08 13.34 -12.91
CA ASP A 250 -14.80 12.56 -13.91
C ASP A 250 -13.88 11.48 -14.49
N GLU A 251 -14.40 10.29 -14.77
CA GLU A 251 -13.67 9.20 -15.43
C GLU A 251 -12.37 8.74 -14.72
N LEU A 252 -12.14 9.17 -13.47
CA LEU A 252 -10.97 8.78 -12.67
C LEU A 252 -11.35 7.78 -11.57
N HIS A 253 -10.39 6.92 -11.23
CA HIS A 253 -10.50 5.96 -10.13
C HIS A 253 -9.46 6.28 -9.06
N LEU A 254 -9.82 6.22 -7.78
CA LEU A 254 -8.87 6.45 -6.71
C LEU A 254 -7.81 5.36 -6.71
N MET A 255 -6.56 5.78 -6.52
CA MET A 255 -5.44 4.87 -6.20
C MET A 255 -5.20 4.90 -4.69
N SER A 256 -5.05 6.10 -4.15
CA SER A 256 -4.91 6.40 -2.74
C SER A 256 -5.01 7.91 -2.64
N TRP A 257 -5.79 8.49 -1.74
CA TRP A 257 -5.91 9.95 -1.71
C TRP A 257 -4.53 10.63 -1.53
N PRO A 258 -4.17 11.66 -2.32
CA PRO A 258 -4.99 12.39 -3.31
C PRO A 258 -4.81 11.94 -4.76
N LEU A 259 -4.21 10.78 -5.01
CA LEU A 259 -3.92 10.27 -6.34
C LEU A 259 -5.07 9.44 -6.91
N ALA A 260 -5.42 9.73 -8.16
CA ALA A 260 -6.37 8.98 -8.96
C ALA A 260 -5.79 8.67 -10.34
N ALA A 261 -6.22 7.56 -10.94
CA ALA A 261 -5.80 7.14 -12.27
C ALA A 261 -6.92 7.28 -13.28
N GLY A 262 -6.55 7.68 -14.49
CA GLY A 262 -7.35 7.50 -15.69
C GLY A 262 -6.93 6.23 -16.42
N TYR A 263 -7.86 5.68 -17.20
CA TYR A 263 -7.63 4.50 -18.01
C TYR A 263 -7.71 4.84 -19.49
N ALA A 264 -6.86 4.19 -20.30
CA ALA A 264 -6.96 4.27 -21.74
C ALA A 264 -8.33 3.79 -22.21
N LYS A 265 -8.95 4.52 -23.15
CA LYS A 265 -10.29 4.21 -23.68
C LYS A 265 -10.31 2.95 -24.56
N ASP A 266 -9.16 2.59 -25.13
CA ASP A 266 -9.03 1.50 -26.10
C ASP A 266 -8.09 0.40 -25.57
N GLY A 267 -8.66 -0.77 -25.28
CA GLY A 267 -7.89 -1.99 -25.01
C GLY A 267 -8.63 -3.20 -25.57
N GLU A 268 -8.09 -3.82 -26.62
CA GLU A 268 -8.66 -4.99 -27.31
C GLU A 268 -8.95 -6.19 -26.38
N SER A 269 -8.36 -6.22 -25.18
CA SER A 269 -8.42 -7.35 -24.26
C SER A 269 -9.37 -7.17 -23.07
N GLY A 270 -10.10 -6.05 -22.98
CA GLY A 270 -10.89 -5.69 -21.79
C GLY A 270 -10.04 -5.36 -20.54
N ARG A 271 -8.71 -5.45 -20.65
CA ARG A 271 -7.76 -5.00 -19.62
C ARG A 271 -7.37 -3.56 -19.90
N LYS A 272 -7.68 -2.67 -18.96
CA LYS A 272 -7.40 -1.24 -19.11
C LYS A 272 -6.07 -0.91 -18.45
N SER A 273 -5.12 -0.43 -19.23
CA SER A 273 -3.91 0.21 -18.72
C SER A 273 -4.22 1.62 -18.22
N GLN A 274 -3.63 1.99 -17.10
CA GLN A 274 -3.67 3.38 -16.64
C GLN A 274 -2.81 4.24 -17.58
N ASP A 275 -3.39 5.33 -18.06
CA ASP A 275 -2.75 6.23 -19.04
C ASP A 275 -2.34 7.58 -18.45
N ARG A 276 -2.84 7.89 -17.24
CA ARG A 276 -2.50 9.09 -16.49
C ARG A 276 -2.72 8.90 -15.00
N VAL A 277 -1.93 9.60 -14.21
CA VAL A 277 -2.14 9.79 -12.76
C VAL A 277 -2.40 11.27 -12.51
N VAL A 278 -3.42 11.57 -11.72
CA VAL A 278 -3.85 12.92 -11.35
C VAL A 278 -3.79 13.07 -9.84
N ASN A 279 -3.13 14.12 -9.37
CA ASN A 279 -3.27 14.57 -7.99
C ASN A 279 -4.49 15.48 -7.90
N LEU A 280 -5.54 15.01 -7.21
CA LEU A 280 -6.82 15.71 -7.10
C LEU A 280 -6.77 16.97 -6.23
N GLU A 281 -5.77 17.10 -5.35
CA GLU A 281 -5.59 18.32 -4.54
C GLU A 281 -4.91 19.43 -5.34
N THR A 282 -3.96 19.09 -6.22
CA THR A 282 -3.15 20.07 -6.95
C THR A 282 -3.57 20.23 -8.41
N GLY A 283 -4.38 19.32 -8.94
CA GLY A 283 -4.70 19.23 -10.37
C GLY A 283 -3.55 18.75 -11.25
N GLN A 284 -2.38 18.44 -10.66
CA GLN A 284 -1.22 17.99 -11.43
C GLN A 284 -1.51 16.64 -12.08
N THR A 285 -1.28 16.56 -13.39
CA THR A 285 -1.44 15.33 -14.17
C THR A 285 -0.09 14.87 -14.69
N VAL A 286 0.16 13.57 -14.61
CA VAL A 286 1.31 12.88 -15.21
C VAL A 286 0.79 11.84 -16.19
N THR A 287 1.15 11.98 -17.46
CA THR A 287 0.88 10.93 -18.46
C THR A 287 1.73 9.71 -18.15
N VAL A 288 1.10 8.53 -18.16
CA VAL A 288 1.77 7.26 -17.92
C VAL A 288 2.04 6.56 -19.24
N PRO A 289 3.30 6.52 -19.72
CA PRO A 289 3.62 5.88 -20.98
C PRO A 289 3.60 4.35 -20.82
N ALA A 290 2.65 3.68 -21.48
CA ALA A 290 2.65 2.24 -21.62
C ALA A 290 3.79 1.79 -22.57
N PRO A 291 4.74 0.94 -22.11
CA PRO A 291 5.78 0.42 -22.99
C PRO A 291 5.18 -0.47 -24.10
N ALA A 292 5.84 -0.52 -25.27
CA ALA A 292 5.45 -1.45 -26.33
C ALA A 292 5.44 -2.91 -25.83
N GLY A 293 4.39 -3.65 -26.19
CA GLY A 293 4.16 -5.04 -25.78
C GLY A 293 3.62 -5.23 -24.36
N VAL A 294 3.41 -4.15 -23.59
CA VAL A 294 2.73 -4.21 -22.29
C VAL A 294 1.22 -4.08 -22.54
N THR A 295 0.46 -5.11 -22.20
CA THR A 295 -0.99 -5.17 -22.41
C THR A 295 -1.79 -4.72 -21.20
N PHE A 296 -1.12 -4.55 -20.06
CA PHE A 296 -1.70 -4.04 -18.82
C PHE A 296 -0.67 -3.25 -18.04
N LEU A 297 -1.05 -2.09 -17.49
CA LEU A 297 -0.22 -1.26 -16.63
C LEU A 297 -1.08 -0.68 -15.50
N THR A 298 -0.68 -0.91 -14.26
CA THR A 298 -1.32 -0.35 -13.07
C THR A 298 -0.30 0.43 -12.24
N CYS A 299 -0.70 1.56 -11.71
CA CYS A 299 0.12 2.41 -10.88
C CYS A 299 -0.38 2.41 -9.44
N GLY A 300 0.59 2.44 -8.53
CA GLY A 300 0.41 2.78 -7.13
C GLY A 300 0.90 4.20 -6.88
N PRO A 301 1.05 4.62 -5.63
CA PRO A 301 1.36 6.02 -5.29
C PRO A 301 2.64 6.54 -5.94
N VAL A 302 3.63 5.67 -6.19
CA VAL A 302 4.94 6.08 -6.68
C VAL A 302 5.41 5.30 -7.92
N TRP A 303 4.98 4.06 -8.07
CA TRP A 303 5.46 3.14 -9.12
C TRP A 303 4.31 2.55 -9.92
N CYS A 304 4.57 2.29 -11.18
CA CYS A 304 3.72 1.52 -12.07
C CYS A 304 4.33 0.16 -12.38
N TYR A 305 3.46 -0.83 -12.48
CA TYR A 305 3.78 -2.21 -12.77
C TYR A 305 2.97 -2.66 -13.96
N GLY A 306 3.66 -3.25 -14.93
CA GLY A 306 3.04 -3.69 -16.17
C GLY A 306 3.33 -5.14 -16.50
N ALA A 307 2.39 -5.76 -17.21
CA ALA A 307 2.54 -7.10 -17.74
C ALA A 307 2.22 -7.12 -19.24
N GLY A 308 2.97 -7.96 -19.96
CA GLY A 308 2.75 -8.36 -21.34
C GLY A 308 3.02 -9.86 -21.50
N ASP A 309 3.07 -10.36 -22.74
CA ASP A 309 3.11 -11.79 -23.06
C ASP A 309 4.08 -12.61 -22.20
N ASP A 310 5.33 -12.16 -22.05
CA ASP A 310 6.32 -12.79 -21.15
C ASP A 310 7.16 -11.77 -20.38
N ARG A 311 6.61 -10.57 -20.22
CA ARG A 311 7.35 -9.43 -19.67
C ARG A 311 6.61 -8.85 -18.50
N THR A 312 7.31 -8.75 -17.38
CA THR A 312 6.90 -7.91 -16.26
C THR A 312 7.82 -6.72 -16.19
N ILE A 313 7.26 -5.52 -16.09
CA ILE A 313 8.03 -4.28 -15.98
C ILE A 313 7.63 -3.49 -14.77
N VAL A 314 8.54 -2.64 -14.32
CA VAL A 314 8.31 -1.62 -13.31
C VAL A 314 8.87 -0.28 -13.82
N GLN A 315 8.18 0.83 -13.55
CA GLN A 315 8.61 2.19 -13.92
C GLN A 315 8.00 3.23 -12.98
N ARG A 316 8.53 4.45 -12.95
CA ARG A 316 7.83 5.61 -12.37
C ARG A 316 6.62 6.01 -13.22
N HIS A 317 5.75 6.86 -12.69
CA HIS A 317 4.58 7.38 -13.42
C HIS A 317 4.96 7.99 -14.77
N ASP A 318 6.05 8.74 -14.85
CA ASP A 318 6.53 9.37 -16.09
C ASP A 318 7.31 8.41 -17.03
N GLY A 319 7.40 7.14 -16.68
CA GLY A 319 8.16 6.12 -17.43
C GLY A 319 9.65 6.07 -17.14
N SER A 320 10.18 6.95 -16.28
CA SER A 320 11.57 6.88 -15.81
C SER A 320 11.81 5.66 -14.92
N ASP A 321 13.08 5.36 -14.65
CA ASP A 321 13.53 4.18 -13.89
C ASP A 321 12.95 2.84 -14.36
N ARG A 322 12.59 2.75 -15.65
CA ARG A 322 11.99 1.53 -16.22
C ARG A 322 12.96 0.35 -16.13
N ARG A 323 12.47 -0.78 -15.63
CA ARG A 323 13.20 -2.04 -15.56
C ARG A 323 12.32 -3.21 -15.98
N ASP A 324 12.95 -4.18 -16.62
CA ASP A 324 12.39 -5.51 -16.80
C ASP A 324 12.64 -6.33 -15.55
N LEU A 325 11.60 -6.99 -15.03
CA LEU A 325 11.78 -8.01 -14.01
C LEU A 325 12.19 -9.34 -14.66
N PRO A 326 12.78 -10.27 -13.92
CA PRO A 326 13.21 -11.55 -14.47
C PRO A 326 12.04 -12.29 -15.12
N ALA A 327 12.28 -12.98 -16.23
CA ALA A 327 11.27 -13.81 -16.88
C ALA A 327 10.68 -14.88 -15.95
N ALA A 328 11.40 -15.21 -14.87
CA ALA A 328 10.98 -16.11 -13.82
C ALA A 328 9.95 -15.53 -12.84
N VAL A 329 9.43 -14.32 -13.04
CA VAL A 329 8.35 -13.75 -12.20
C VAL A 329 7.29 -13.05 -13.05
N ARG A 330 6.05 -13.10 -12.57
CA ARG A 330 4.90 -12.39 -13.15
C ARG A 330 4.18 -11.59 -12.08
N LEU A 331 3.45 -10.55 -12.44
CA LEU A 331 2.56 -9.88 -11.48
C LEU A 331 1.54 -10.89 -10.94
N HIS A 332 1.39 -10.91 -9.61
CA HIS A 332 0.31 -11.64 -8.97
C HIS A 332 -0.95 -10.82 -9.15
N GLY A 333 -1.95 -11.30 -9.90
CA GLY A 333 -3.17 -10.51 -10.16
C GLY A 333 -2.93 -9.18 -10.88
N MET A 334 -4.00 -8.39 -11.05
CA MET A 334 -3.97 -7.10 -11.76
C MET A 334 -3.93 -5.87 -10.82
N SER A 335 -4.19 -6.02 -9.53
CA SER A 335 -4.35 -4.90 -8.58
C SER A 335 -3.54 -5.07 -7.29
N GLU A 336 -2.49 -5.88 -7.34
CA GLU A 336 -1.74 -6.33 -6.15
C GLU A 336 -0.48 -5.50 -5.89
N LEU A 337 -0.69 -4.18 -5.80
CA LEU A 337 0.31 -3.27 -5.29
C LEU A 337 0.21 -3.18 -3.77
N LEU A 338 1.35 -2.97 -3.11
CA LEU A 338 1.44 -2.91 -1.65
C LEU A 338 2.14 -1.62 -1.22
N GLY A 339 1.49 -0.87 -0.34
CA GLY A 339 1.93 0.45 0.10
C GLY A 339 2.29 1.37 -1.06
N ASP A 340 3.35 2.15 -0.90
CA ASP A 340 3.72 3.17 -1.88
C ASP A 340 4.46 2.61 -3.10
N ARG A 341 5.17 1.48 -2.93
CA ARG A 341 6.21 1.08 -3.87
C ARG A 341 6.34 -0.41 -4.15
N PHE A 342 5.67 -1.30 -3.43
CA PHE A 342 5.92 -2.73 -3.58
C PHE A 342 4.85 -3.37 -4.48
N ALA A 343 5.18 -4.53 -5.05
CA ALA A 343 4.23 -5.36 -5.78
C ALA A 343 4.35 -6.82 -5.39
N LEU A 344 3.22 -7.53 -5.43
CA LEU A 344 3.19 -8.98 -5.33
C LEU A 344 3.47 -9.62 -6.70
N LEU A 345 4.39 -10.57 -6.69
CA LEU A 345 4.83 -11.32 -7.86
C LEU A 345 4.61 -12.81 -7.63
N THR A 346 4.16 -13.51 -8.66
CA THR A 346 4.13 -14.97 -8.70
C THR A 346 5.42 -15.47 -9.35
N PRO A 347 6.26 -16.23 -8.64
CA PRO A 347 7.42 -16.86 -9.25
C PRO A 347 7.01 -17.99 -10.19
N TYR A 348 7.68 -18.05 -11.34
CA TYR A 348 7.61 -19.19 -12.23
C TYR A 348 8.25 -20.41 -11.60
N ARG A 349 7.57 -21.53 -11.81
CA ARG A 349 7.97 -22.81 -11.26
C ARG A 349 9.02 -23.43 -12.16
N SER A 350 10.24 -23.59 -11.65
CA SER A 350 11.20 -24.52 -12.22
C SER A 350 11.86 -25.31 -11.09
N GLY A 351 11.85 -26.63 -11.21
CA GLY A 351 12.42 -27.55 -10.22
C GLY A 351 11.43 -28.09 -9.17
N ASP A 352 11.97 -28.96 -8.32
CA ASP A 352 11.25 -29.66 -7.26
C ASP A 352 11.15 -28.76 -6.00
N PRO A 353 9.94 -28.36 -5.56
CA PRO A 353 9.75 -27.50 -4.39
C PRO A 353 10.26 -28.14 -3.08
N ALA A 354 10.49 -29.45 -3.05
CA ALA A 354 11.15 -30.11 -1.91
C ALA A 354 12.65 -29.79 -1.82
N LYS A 355 13.29 -29.41 -2.94
CA LYS A 355 14.75 -29.23 -3.05
C LYS A 355 15.18 -27.77 -3.14
N VAL A 356 14.29 -26.89 -3.58
CA VAL A 356 14.57 -25.46 -3.76
C VAL A 356 13.52 -24.64 -3.02
N TYR A 357 13.94 -23.57 -2.34
CA TYR A 357 12.98 -22.64 -1.76
C TYR A 357 12.10 -22.04 -2.86
N ALA A 358 10.82 -22.39 -2.82
CA ALA A 358 9.82 -21.94 -3.78
C ALA A 358 8.66 -21.32 -3.01
N PRO A 359 8.60 -19.98 -2.91
CA PRO A 359 7.47 -19.31 -2.26
C PRO A 359 6.25 -19.32 -3.18
N LEU A 360 5.05 -19.21 -2.60
CA LEU A 360 3.82 -19.02 -3.38
C LEU A 360 3.78 -17.67 -4.07
N VAL A 361 4.26 -16.64 -3.37
CA VAL A 361 4.28 -15.26 -3.83
C VAL A 361 5.55 -14.57 -3.32
N ALA A 362 6.03 -13.57 -4.02
CA ALA A 362 7.16 -12.75 -3.62
C ALA A 362 6.79 -11.27 -3.68
N THR A 363 7.25 -10.49 -2.72
CA THR A 363 7.14 -9.03 -2.73
C THR A 363 8.40 -8.50 -3.36
N TYR A 364 8.26 -7.56 -4.28
CA TYR A 364 9.39 -6.89 -4.91
C TYR A 364 9.43 -5.41 -4.52
N ASP A 365 10.62 -4.95 -4.12
CA ASP A 365 10.91 -3.55 -3.85
C ASP A 365 11.69 -2.94 -5.02
N PRO A 366 11.11 -2.03 -5.81
CA PRO A 366 11.78 -1.43 -6.96
C PRO A 366 12.90 -0.46 -6.57
N VAL A 367 12.94 0.01 -5.33
CA VAL A 367 13.99 0.91 -4.86
C VAL A 367 15.28 0.14 -4.61
N THR A 368 15.20 -0.99 -3.91
CA THR A 368 16.36 -1.82 -3.55
C THR A 368 16.62 -2.95 -4.55
N GLY A 369 15.64 -3.27 -5.39
CA GLY A 369 15.59 -4.46 -6.23
C GLY A 369 15.23 -5.74 -5.47
N LEU A 370 15.19 -5.73 -4.14
CA LEU A 370 15.08 -6.97 -3.36
C LEU A 370 13.73 -7.68 -3.54
N MET A 371 13.76 -9.02 -3.48
CA MET A 371 12.57 -9.88 -3.52
C MET A 371 12.49 -10.78 -2.28
N GLY A 372 11.44 -10.60 -1.48
CA GLY A 372 11.14 -11.43 -0.31
C GLY A 372 9.99 -12.39 -0.60
N GLY A 373 10.25 -13.69 -0.51
CA GLY A 373 9.28 -14.76 -0.66
C GLY A 373 8.41 -14.94 0.57
N MET A 374 7.11 -15.16 0.35
CA MET A 374 6.09 -15.37 1.38
C MET A 374 5.39 -16.70 1.17
N SER A 375 5.09 -17.36 2.29
CA SER A 375 4.55 -18.72 2.35
C SER A 375 5.38 -19.72 1.56
N ARG A 376 6.12 -20.58 2.26
CA ARG A 376 6.83 -21.67 1.59
C ARG A 376 5.82 -22.64 0.97
N MET A 377 6.05 -23.07 -0.28
CA MET A 377 5.26 -24.17 -0.82
C MET A 377 5.53 -25.46 -0.05
N PRO A 378 4.48 -26.17 0.39
CA PRO A 378 4.62 -27.52 0.93
C PRO A 378 5.33 -28.45 -0.06
N SER A 379 6.24 -29.28 0.46
CA SER A 379 7.01 -30.24 -0.35
C SER A 379 6.16 -31.36 -0.94
N ASP A 380 4.97 -31.61 -0.38
CA ASP A 380 4.00 -32.61 -0.84
C ASP A 380 3.08 -32.09 -1.95
N GLY A 381 3.28 -30.86 -2.43
CA GLY A 381 2.43 -30.22 -3.44
C GLY A 381 1.06 -29.79 -2.91
N GLY A 382 0.83 -29.84 -1.60
CA GLY A 382 -0.34 -29.22 -0.97
C GLY A 382 -0.38 -27.71 -1.22
N GLY A 383 -1.57 -27.13 -1.28
CA GLY A 383 -1.72 -25.69 -1.35
C GLY A 383 -1.44 -25.05 0.02
N ALA A 384 -0.55 -24.07 0.07
CA ALA A 384 -0.60 -23.07 1.14
C ALA A 384 -1.42 -21.86 0.64
N GLY A 385 -2.00 -21.11 1.55
CA GLY A 385 -2.74 -19.89 1.25
C GLY A 385 -2.01 -18.69 1.84
N PHE A 386 -2.15 -17.54 1.20
CA PHE A 386 -1.77 -16.27 1.78
C PHE A 386 -2.92 -15.27 1.58
N GLY A 387 -2.95 -14.24 2.41
CA GLY A 387 -3.84 -13.11 2.29
C GLY A 387 -3.05 -11.82 2.22
N ARG A 388 -3.73 -10.78 1.76
CA ARG A 388 -3.29 -9.38 1.85
C ARG A 388 -4.22 -8.63 2.79
N GLY A 389 -3.73 -7.55 3.37
CA GLY A 389 -4.57 -6.68 4.17
C GLY A 389 -5.75 -6.10 3.38
N ILE A 390 -6.90 -5.95 4.03
CA ILE A 390 -8.15 -5.43 3.41
C ILE A 390 -8.29 -3.91 3.45
N SER A 391 -7.18 -3.23 3.18
CA SER A 391 -7.20 -1.78 3.01
C SER A 391 -7.68 -1.41 1.62
N SER A 392 -8.43 -0.32 1.53
CA SER A 392 -8.89 0.30 0.30
C SER A 392 -7.72 0.82 -0.54
N SER A 393 -6.85 1.66 0.05
CA SER A 393 -5.52 1.95 -0.51
C SER A 393 -4.61 0.71 -0.49
N PRO A 394 -3.54 0.67 -1.32
CA PRO A 394 -2.60 -0.46 -1.32
C PRO A 394 -2.07 -0.76 0.09
N THR A 395 -2.48 -1.89 0.65
CA THR A 395 -2.08 -2.32 2.01
C THR A 395 -0.57 -2.53 2.11
N THR A 396 0.01 -2.36 3.29
CA THR A 396 1.41 -2.76 3.56
C THR A 396 1.53 -4.19 4.08
N ILE A 397 0.42 -4.92 4.19
CA ILE A 397 0.36 -6.22 4.87
C ILE A 397 0.17 -7.37 3.89
N VAL A 398 1.05 -8.37 4.02
CA VAL A 398 0.82 -9.71 3.51
C VAL A 398 0.90 -10.68 4.68
N TYR A 399 0.06 -11.70 4.68
CA TYR A 399 0.03 -12.67 5.78
C TYR A 399 -0.30 -14.08 5.32
N TRP A 400 0.09 -15.07 6.10
CA TRP A 400 -0.28 -16.46 5.88
C TRP A 400 -0.22 -17.22 7.21
N ASP A 401 -0.80 -18.42 7.21
CA ASP A 401 -0.68 -19.36 8.31
C ASP A 401 0.28 -20.48 7.89
N GLU A 402 1.43 -20.56 8.57
CA GLU A 402 2.49 -21.54 8.27
C GLU A 402 2.05 -22.99 8.53
N ASP A 403 1.00 -23.21 9.31
CA ASP A 403 0.50 -24.53 9.69
C ASP A 403 -0.68 -24.99 8.81
N VAL A 404 -1.29 -24.10 8.02
CA VAL A 404 -2.36 -24.48 7.09
C VAL A 404 -1.80 -25.31 5.94
N ARG A 405 -2.40 -26.47 5.72
CA ARG A 405 -2.17 -27.32 4.54
C ARG A 405 -3.48 -27.54 3.82
N SER A 406 -3.52 -27.21 2.53
CA SER A 406 -4.67 -27.45 1.66
C SER A 406 -4.41 -28.68 0.79
N SER A 407 -5.36 -29.59 0.73
CA SER A 407 -5.31 -30.77 -0.13
C SER A 407 -6.55 -30.82 -1.01
N LEU A 408 -6.39 -31.08 -2.30
CA LEU A 408 -7.53 -31.30 -3.20
C LEU A 408 -8.00 -32.73 -3.06
N VAL A 409 -9.15 -32.93 -2.42
CA VAL A 409 -9.77 -34.25 -2.24
C VAL A 409 -10.84 -34.41 -3.30
N CYS A 410 -10.60 -35.28 -4.27
CA CYS A 410 -11.54 -35.58 -5.32
C CYS A 410 -12.31 -36.87 -5.02
N THR A 411 -13.64 -36.77 -4.96
CA THR A 411 -14.55 -37.90 -4.85
C THR A 411 -15.31 -38.10 -6.15
N THR A 412 -15.44 -39.35 -6.58
CA THR A 412 -16.30 -39.70 -7.72
C THR A 412 -17.73 -39.89 -7.22
N LYS A 413 -18.68 -39.10 -7.74
CA LYS A 413 -20.11 -39.22 -7.43
C LYS A 413 -20.87 -39.44 -8.74
N GLY A 414 -21.35 -40.67 -8.96
CA GLY A 414 -21.94 -41.07 -10.25
C GLY A 414 -20.91 -41.01 -11.38
N ARG A 415 -21.24 -40.31 -12.49
CA ARG A 415 -20.32 -40.10 -13.63
C ARG A 415 -19.41 -38.88 -13.48
N GLY A 416 -19.55 -38.09 -12.41
CA GLY A 416 -18.79 -36.86 -12.19
C GLY A 416 -17.67 -37.01 -11.15
N LYS A 417 -16.56 -36.31 -11.38
CA LYS A 417 -15.50 -36.11 -10.38
C LYS A 417 -15.71 -34.77 -9.70
N GLN A 418 -16.03 -34.78 -8.41
CA GLN A 418 -16.15 -33.57 -7.59
C GLN A 418 -14.90 -33.45 -6.74
N CYS A 419 -14.19 -32.33 -6.87
CA CYS A 419 -13.00 -32.05 -6.07
C CYS A 419 -13.29 -30.93 -5.08
N GLU A 420 -12.91 -31.14 -3.83
CA GLU A 420 -13.03 -30.17 -2.75
C GLU A 420 -11.65 -29.90 -2.15
N THR A 421 -11.33 -28.63 -1.92
CA THR A 421 -10.11 -28.26 -1.19
C THR A 421 -10.36 -28.43 0.30
N LYS A 422 -9.69 -29.38 0.94
CA LYS A 422 -9.72 -29.57 2.39
C LYS A 422 -8.49 -28.94 3.03
N GLN A 423 -8.73 -28.01 3.96
CA GLN A 423 -7.69 -27.45 4.81
C GLN A 423 -7.52 -28.31 6.07
N ARG A 424 -6.28 -28.51 6.49
CA ARG A 424 -5.89 -29.15 7.76
C ARG A 424 -4.84 -28.28 8.44
N GLY A 425 -4.86 -28.25 9.77
CA GLY A 425 -3.97 -27.41 10.56
C GLY A 425 -4.33 -25.92 10.54
N GLY A 426 -3.48 -25.10 11.15
CA GLY A 426 -3.65 -23.65 11.25
C GLY A 426 -4.70 -23.16 12.24
N GLY A 427 -5.05 -21.88 12.11
CA GLY A 427 -6.00 -21.15 12.92
C GLY A 427 -5.44 -20.64 14.25
N LYS A 428 -4.14 -20.80 14.51
CA LYS A 428 -3.51 -20.38 15.78
C LYS A 428 -2.74 -19.08 15.65
N GLU A 429 -1.90 -18.99 14.63
CA GLU A 429 -1.04 -17.83 14.40
C GLU A 429 -1.01 -17.46 12.92
N LEU A 430 -0.82 -16.17 12.66
CA LEU A 430 -0.52 -15.62 11.35
C LEU A 430 0.93 -15.16 11.34
N THR A 431 1.66 -15.50 10.30
CA THR A 431 2.91 -14.83 9.93
C THR A 431 2.56 -13.61 9.11
N ILE A 432 3.07 -12.45 9.52
CA ILE A 432 2.82 -11.14 8.91
C ILE A 432 4.11 -10.61 8.31
N VAL A 433 4.02 -10.03 7.12
CA VAL A 433 5.01 -9.11 6.56
C VAL A 433 4.40 -7.71 6.54
N ASN A 434 4.93 -6.80 7.35
CA ASN A 434 4.53 -5.40 7.41
C ASN A 434 5.56 -4.50 6.72
N LEU A 435 5.29 -4.16 5.46
CA LEU A 435 6.18 -3.37 4.62
C LEU A 435 6.31 -1.90 5.07
N ALA A 436 5.48 -1.44 6.01
CA ALA A 436 5.66 -0.13 6.65
C ALA A 436 6.96 -0.07 7.49
N ALA A 437 7.45 -1.22 7.98
CA ALA A 437 8.73 -1.29 8.68
C ALA A 437 9.92 -1.03 7.75
N VAL A 438 9.82 -1.48 6.48
CA VAL A 438 10.89 -1.34 5.47
C VAL A 438 11.03 0.11 5.01
N THR A 439 9.91 0.81 4.85
CA THR A 439 9.92 2.20 4.35
C THR A 439 10.35 3.21 5.42
N ALA A 440 10.08 2.94 6.70
CA ALA A 440 10.46 3.82 7.81
C ALA A 440 11.99 3.92 8.01
N GLY A 441 12.74 2.85 7.71
CA GLY A 441 14.20 2.82 7.86
C GLY A 441 15.00 3.46 6.72
N SER A 442 14.34 3.88 5.64
CA SER A 442 15.01 4.42 4.43
C SER A 442 15.10 5.95 4.38
N GLY A 443 14.73 6.65 5.46
CA GLY A 443 14.54 8.10 5.52
C GLY A 443 15.68 8.92 6.11
#